data_AF-A0A7M3ZPX4-F1
#
_entry.id   AF-A0A7M3ZPX4-F1
#
_cell.length_a   1.000
_cell.length_b   1.000
_cell.length_c   1.000
_cell.angle_alpha   90.00
_cell.angle_beta   90.00
_cell.angle_gamma   90.00
#
_symmetry.space_group_name_H-M   'P 1'
#
loop_
_entity.id
_entity.type
_entity.pdbx_description
1 polymer ?
#
loop_
_entity_poly.entity_id
_entity_poly.type
_entity_poly.pdbx_seq_one_letter_code
_entity_poly.pdbx_strand_id
1 'polypeptide(L)'
;MHAADLLRVSAVGAKDKAEETLNNGASHQAVLQRRVDETDARLRQLLENKETRLVRVDELEAQLASDRVALKAKKDEQAVYLEENQGLEQERQELTDQRATLRVRNEERLNQAQNHRRLAEELMRTIADKEVEVQSMGQELIDADLSLSDLPDDLMNVGELERKLRGLQRKMEGFGNVNMMAIEQYDECQARLDLMKDEFATLQRRRKDLIEVTELLESQRKERLVNVLEKVNENFKKSYHQLSDGGRGELFLENPDEPFKGGLELWAQPRGKSSKVSRQQLSGGEQSMAALALIFAIQDYDPSPFYYFDEVDQNLDAYNAERIAKMCRERSKRAQFIMVTLRKVSLKLADHHIGITHGGDGCSRRILDFDRERAIALGEAALKEAQKDADKNESRIMDAVAAAQDMPEVPEPVDVPKSLGGLLAHMHDEAPSEASMGGLMERTQELTEDINERAEVAAKVAENEVAEEEVNDSTAAAAELEEQ
;
A
#
# COMPACT_ATOMS: atom_id res chain seq x y z
N MET A 1 57.72 -35.58 69.33
CA MET A 1 56.32 -35.08 69.43
C MET A 1 55.95 -34.17 68.27
N HIS A 2 56.74 -33.15 67.93
CA HIS A 2 56.41 -32.20 66.83
C HIS A 2 56.15 -32.79 65.43
N ALA A 3 56.89 -33.83 65.01
CA ALA A 3 56.71 -34.42 63.68
C ALA A 3 55.36 -35.18 63.54
N ALA A 4 54.86 -35.78 64.63
CA ALA A 4 53.58 -36.47 64.64
C ALA A 4 52.40 -35.48 64.62
N ASP A 5 52.54 -34.35 65.31
CA ASP A 5 51.52 -33.29 65.30
C ASP A 5 51.40 -32.60 63.93
N LEU A 6 52.52 -32.37 63.24
CA LEU A 6 52.54 -31.82 61.88
C LEU A 6 51.85 -32.76 60.87
N LEU A 7 52.13 -34.07 60.94
CA LEU A 7 51.45 -35.07 60.10
C LEU A 7 49.96 -35.15 60.38
N ARG A 8 49.55 -35.02 61.65
CA ARG A 8 48.13 -34.99 62.04
C ARG A 8 47.43 -33.76 61.47
N VAL A 9 48.04 -32.58 61.56
CA VAL A 9 47.48 -31.33 61.00
C VAL A 9 47.40 -31.40 59.48
N SER A 10 48.40 -31.94 58.78
CA SER A 10 48.33 -32.12 57.33
C SER A 10 47.27 -33.13 56.91
N ALA A 11 47.08 -34.22 57.67
CA ALA A 11 46.07 -35.23 57.40
C ALA A 11 44.65 -34.69 57.66
N VAL A 12 44.45 -33.89 58.71
CA VAL A 12 43.18 -33.19 58.96
C VAL A 12 42.89 -32.16 57.87
N GLY A 13 43.88 -31.35 57.47
CA GLY A 13 43.70 -30.39 56.37
C GLY A 13 43.43 -31.05 55.02
N ALA A 14 43.98 -32.23 54.75
CA ALA A 14 43.67 -33.02 53.56
C ALA A 14 42.25 -33.62 53.61
N LYS A 15 41.82 -34.07 54.79
CA LYS A 15 40.46 -34.54 55.05
C LYS A 15 39.44 -33.41 54.85
N ASP A 16 39.67 -32.23 55.43
CA ASP A 16 38.76 -31.09 55.33
C ASP A 16 38.64 -30.60 53.87
N LYS A 17 39.76 -30.58 53.12
CA LYS A 17 39.74 -30.30 51.67
C LYS A 17 38.96 -31.35 50.89
N ALA A 18 39.11 -32.63 51.22
CA ALA A 18 38.34 -33.69 50.59
C ALA A 18 36.83 -33.55 50.90
N GLU A 19 36.46 -33.24 52.14
CA GLU A 19 35.07 -32.99 52.54
C GLU A 19 34.49 -31.75 51.83
N GLU A 20 35.26 -30.67 51.70
CA GLU A 20 34.86 -29.48 50.95
C GLU A 20 34.65 -29.78 49.46
N THR A 21 35.54 -30.54 48.83
CA THR A 21 35.38 -30.96 47.43
C THR A 21 34.16 -31.89 47.22
N LEU A 22 33.89 -32.79 48.17
CA LEU A 22 32.71 -33.66 48.13
C LEU A 22 31.42 -32.86 48.31
N ASN A 23 31.38 -31.90 49.24
CA ASN A 23 30.22 -31.02 49.44
C ASN A 23 29.97 -30.13 48.22
N ASN A 24 31.04 -29.59 47.61
CA ASN A 24 30.94 -28.82 46.37
C ASN A 24 30.44 -29.71 45.22
N GLY A 25 30.95 -30.93 45.09
CA GLY A 25 30.49 -31.91 44.10
C GLY A 25 29.02 -32.28 44.27
N ALA A 26 28.58 -32.56 45.50
CA ALA A 26 27.18 -32.86 45.82
C ALA A 26 26.25 -31.67 45.52
N SER A 27 26.69 -30.44 45.82
CA SER A 27 25.92 -29.24 45.49
C SER A 27 25.79 -29.04 43.97
N HIS A 28 26.86 -29.31 43.22
CA HIS A 28 26.87 -29.21 41.77
C HIS A 28 25.95 -30.26 41.12
N GLN A 29 26.01 -31.50 41.62
CA GLN A 29 25.12 -32.57 41.18
C GLN A 29 23.65 -32.22 41.46
N ALA A 30 23.32 -31.63 42.61
CA ALA A 30 21.95 -31.21 42.91
C ALA A 30 21.44 -30.09 41.98
N VAL A 31 22.30 -29.15 41.60
CA VAL A 31 21.95 -28.09 40.64
C VAL A 31 21.74 -28.66 39.23
N LEU A 32 22.60 -29.59 38.80
CA LEU A 32 22.44 -30.26 37.51
C LEU A 32 21.17 -31.10 37.48
N GLN A 33 20.85 -31.82 38.56
CA GLN A 33 19.63 -32.61 38.65
C GLN A 33 18.37 -31.74 38.51
N ARG A 34 18.32 -30.60 39.22
CA ARG A 34 17.22 -29.64 39.07
C ARG A 34 17.08 -29.12 37.64
N ARG A 35 18.20 -28.85 36.96
CA ARG A 35 18.16 -28.42 35.55
C ARG A 35 17.62 -29.51 34.63
N VAL A 36 18.01 -30.76 34.84
CA VAL A 36 17.47 -31.90 34.09
C VAL A 36 15.97 -32.01 34.30
N ASP A 37 15.52 -31.94 35.56
CA ASP A 37 14.09 -32.00 35.91
C ASP A 37 13.30 -30.83 35.28
N GLU A 38 13.85 -29.62 35.28
CA GLU A 38 13.26 -28.44 34.62
C GLU A 38 13.19 -28.60 33.09
N THR A 39 14.25 -29.12 32.46
CA THR A 39 14.25 -29.35 31.01
C THR A 39 13.30 -30.47 30.61
N ASP A 40 13.20 -31.52 31.42
CA ASP A 40 12.25 -32.62 31.19
C ASP A 40 10.81 -32.15 31.35
N ALA A 41 10.53 -31.29 32.33
CA ALA A 41 9.21 -30.67 32.48
C ALA A 41 8.85 -29.81 31.27
N ARG A 42 9.79 -28.98 30.78
CA ARG A 42 9.58 -28.17 29.56
C ARG A 42 9.38 -29.02 28.32
N LEU A 43 10.16 -30.10 28.17
CA LEU A 43 10.04 -31.01 27.05
C LEU A 43 8.67 -31.69 27.04
N ARG A 44 8.17 -32.14 28.19
CA ARG A 44 6.81 -32.70 28.32
C ARG A 44 5.74 -31.69 27.91
N GLN A 45 5.84 -30.45 28.39
CA GLN A 45 4.90 -29.39 27.99
C GLN A 45 4.93 -29.11 26.48
N LEU A 46 6.11 -29.10 25.86
CA LEU A 46 6.24 -28.89 24.42
C LEU A 46 5.65 -30.05 23.62
N LEU A 47 5.81 -31.29 24.10
CA LEU A 47 5.22 -32.47 23.45
C LEU A 47 3.69 -32.46 23.56
N GLU A 48 3.14 -32.13 24.72
CA GLU A 48 1.69 -31.97 24.91
C GLU A 48 1.11 -30.85 24.04
N ASN A 49 1.80 -29.70 23.96
CA ASN A 49 1.44 -28.61 23.06
C ASN A 49 1.53 -29.01 21.57
N LYS A 50 2.46 -29.89 21.20
CA LYS A 50 2.56 -30.42 19.83
C LYS A 50 1.39 -31.33 19.51
N GLU A 51 1.03 -32.25 20.41
CA GLU A 51 -0.10 -33.16 20.21
C GLU A 51 -1.42 -32.41 20.10
N THR A 52 -1.69 -31.44 20.99
CA THR A 52 -2.89 -30.61 20.92
C THR A 52 -2.99 -29.81 19.61
N ARG A 53 -1.86 -29.28 19.12
CA ARG A 53 -1.82 -28.58 17.83
C ARG A 53 -2.05 -29.50 16.65
N LEU A 54 -1.52 -30.73 16.67
CA LEU A 54 -1.75 -31.71 15.61
C LEU A 54 -3.22 -32.10 15.52
N VAL A 55 -3.87 -32.38 16.65
CA VAL A 55 -5.34 -32.62 16.68
C VAL A 55 -6.10 -31.43 16.10
N ARG A 56 -5.69 -30.19 16.42
CA ARG A 56 -6.34 -29.00 15.87
C ARG A 56 -6.16 -28.86 14.36
N VAL A 57 -5.01 -29.25 13.82
CA VAL A 57 -4.77 -29.26 12.37
C VAL A 57 -5.69 -30.28 11.70
N ASP A 58 -5.77 -31.50 12.23
CA ASP A 58 -6.64 -32.55 11.69
C ASP A 58 -8.13 -32.12 11.69
N GLU A 59 -8.58 -31.46 12.76
CA GLU A 59 -9.93 -30.88 12.84
C GLU A 59 -10.19 -29.83 11.75
N LEU A 60 -9.24 -28.92 11.53
CA LEU A 60 -9.35 -27.86 10.53
C LEU A 60 -9.30 -28.42 9.11
N GLU A 61 -8.49 -29.44 8.86
CA GLU A 61 -8.45 -30.15 7.57
C GLU A 61 -9.77 -30.85 7.27
N ALA A 62 -10.39 -31.49 8.27
CA ALA A 62 -11.71 -32.10 8.14
C ALA A 62 -12.80 -31.06 7.86
N GLN A 63 -12.76 -29.91 8.54
CA GLN A 63 -13.69 -28.79 8.28
C GLN A 63 -13.52 -28.24 6.87
N LEU A 64 -12.29 -27.98 6.43
CA LEU A 64 -12.01 -27.52 5.07
C LEU A 64 -12.49 -28.50 4.00
N ALA A 65 -12.36 -29.81 4.23
CA ALA A 65 -12.88 -30.82 3.32
C ALA A 65 -14.42 -30.76 3.23
N SER A 66 -15.10 -30.63 4.37
CA SER A 66 -16.55 -30.47 4.43
C SER A 66 -17.02 -29.20 3.71
N ASP A 67 -16.38 -28.07 3.98
CA ASP A 67 -16.75 -26.77 3.42
C ASP A 67 -16.53 -26.73 1.90
N ARG A 68 -15.48 -27.39 1.40
CA ARG A 68 -15.25 -27.54 -0.05
C ARG A 68 -16.38 -28.32 -0.75
N VAL A 69 -16.90 -29.36 -0.11
CA VAL A 69 -18.04 -30.13 -0.64
C VAL A 69 -19.30 -29.26 -0.63
N ALA A 70 -19.57 -28.56 0.47
CA ALA A 70 -20.73 -27.67 0.58
C ALA A 70 -20.68 -26.53 -0.45
N LEU A 71 -19.50 -25.91 -0.63
CA LEU A 71 -19.29 -24.85 -1.61
C LEU A 71 -19.51 -25.35 -3.04
N LYS A 72 -19.00 -26.55 -3.36
CA LYS A 72 -19.22 -27.15 -4.68
C LYS A 72 -20.70 -27.40 -4.95
N ALA A 73 -21.42 -27.99 -3.99
CA ALA A 73 -22.86 -28.20 -4.11
C ALA A 73 -23.63 -26.88 -4.32
N LYS A 74 -23.24 -25.81 -3.63
CA LYS A 74 -23.86 -24.48 -3.80
C LYS A 74 -23.55 -23.84 -5.15
N LYS A 75 -22.34 -24.04 -5.69
CA LYS A 75 -21.98 -23.59 -7.03
C LYS A 75 -22.75 -24.34 -8.11
N ASP A 76 -22.91 -25.65 -7.95
CA ASP A 76 -23.68 -26.47 -8.88
C ASP A 76 -25.17 -26.06 -8.86
N GLU A 77 -25.74 -25.80 -7.67
CA GLU A 77 -27.09 -25.26 -7.51
C GLU A 77 -27.27 -23.87 -8.17
N GLN A 78 -26.29 -22.98 -7.98
CA GLN A 78 -26.29 -21.65 -8.61
C GLN A 78 -26.25 -21.75 -10.14
N ALA A 79 -25.48 -22.69 -10.69
CA ALA A 79 -25.39 -22.88 -12.14
C ALA A 79 -26.74 -23.30 -12.74
N VAL A 80 -27.47 -24.20 -12.07
CA VAL A 80 -28.82 -24.61 -12.49
C VAL A 80 -29.78 -23.41 -12.46
N TYR A 81 -29.78 -22.61 -11.40
CA TYR A 81 -30.64 -21.43 -11.32
C TYR A 81 -30.32 -20.36 -12.36
N LEU A 82 -29.04 -20.21 -12.74
CA LEU A 82 -28.66 -19.30 -13.82
C LEU A 82 -29.19 -19.77 -15.17
N GLU A 83 -29.10 -21.07 -15.46
CA GLU A 83 -29.63 -21.65 -16.70
C GLU A 83 -31.17 -21.55 -16.76
N GLU A 84 -31.86 -21.85 -15.66
CA GLU A 84 -33.32 -21.69 -15.56
C GLU A 84 -33.75 -20.22 -15.75
N ASN A 85 -33.06 -19.27 -15.12
CA ASN A 85 -33.36 -17.85 -15.29
C ASN A 85 -33.14 -17.36 -16.72
N GLN A 86 -32.05 -17.82 -17.38
CA GLN A 86 -31.81 -17.50 -18.78
C GLN A 86 -32.92 -18.06 -19.68
N GLY A 87 -33.40 -19.27 -19.43
CA GLY A 87 -34.54 -19.86 -20.14
C GLY A 87 -35.82 -19.04 -19.95
N LEU A 88 -36.12 -18.63 -18.72
CA LEU A 88 -37.29 -17.80 -18.40
C LEU A 88 -37.20 -16.41 -19.03
N GLU A 89 -36.01 -15.80 -19.08
CA GLU A 89 -35.80 -14.51 -19.75
C GLU A 89 -36.03 -14.59 -21.25
N GLN A 90 -35.57 -15.67 -21.90
CA GLN A 90 -35.84 -15.93 -23.30
C GLN A 90 -37.33 -16.11 -23.56
N GLU A 91 -38.02 -16.94 -22.78
CA GLU A 91 -39.48 -17.14 -22.91
C GLU A 91 -40.25 -15.83 -22.68
N ARG A 92 -39.85 -15.03 -21.68
CA ARG A 92 -40.44 -13.71 -21.42
C ARG A 92 -40.26 -12.77 -22.60
N GLN A 93 -39.08 -12.78 -23.23
CA GLN A 93 -38.79 -11.95 -24.40
C GLN A 93 -39.67 -12.36 -25.58
N GLU A 94 -39.76 -13.67 -25.88
CA GLU A 94 -40.63 -14.20 -26.93
C GLU A 94 -42.10 -13.83 -26.72
N LEU A 95 -42.62 -13.97 -25.49
CA LEU A 95 -43.99 -13.59 -25.16
C LEU A 95 -44.22 -12.07 -25.28
N THR A 96 -43.21 -11.26 -24.97
CA THR A 96 -43.28 -9.80 -25.10
C THR A 96 -43.36 -9.41 -26.58
N ASP A 97 -42.56 -10.05 -27.43
CA ASP A 97 -42.54 -9.82 -28.87
C ASP A 97 -43.86 -10.29 -29.53
N GLN A 98 -44.37 -11.46 -29.12
CA GLN A 98 -45.69 -11.94 -29.56
C GLN A 98 -46.82 -10.98 -29.13
N ARG A 99 -46.76 -10.44 -27.92
CA ARG A 99 -47.75 -9.46 -27.44
C ARG A 99 -47.65 -8.14 -28.19
N ALA A 100 -46.44 -7.68 -28.53
CA ALA A 100 -46.23 -6.47 -29.32
C ALA A 100 -46.80 -6.62 -30.73
N THR A 101 -46.49 -7.74 -31.41
CA THR A 101 -47.03 -8.02 -32.76
C THR A 101 -48.56 -8.13 -32.77
N LEU A 102 -49.15 -8.80 -31.78
CA LEU A 102 -50.61 -8.88 -31.63
C LEU A 102 -51.25 -7.51 -31.35
N ARG A 103 -50.58 -6.64 -30.58
CA ARG A 103 -51.05 -5.26 -30.34
C ARG A 103 -51.09 -4.46 -31.63
N VAL A 104 -49.99 -4.44 -32.38
CA VAL A 104 -49.92 -3.73 -33.67
C VAL A 104 -51.01 -4.23 -34.61
N ARG A 105 -51.17 -5.54 -34.75
CA ARG A 105 -52.21 -6.13 -35.63
C ARG A 105 -53.64 -5.78 -35.20
N ASN A 106 -53.91 -5.72 -33.89
CA ASN A 106 -55.21 -5.32 -33.37
C ASN A 106 -55.46 -3.81 -33.57
N GLU A 107 -54.44 -2.99 -33.40
CA GLU A 107 -54.52 -1.54 -33.62
C GLU A 107 -54.74 -1.21 -35.09
N GLU A 108 -54.03 -1.88 -36.01
CA GLU A 108 -54.29 -1.80 -37.45
C GLU A 108 -55.74 -2.17 -37.80
N ARG A 109 -56.26 -3.27 -37.24
CA ARG A 109 -57.65 -3.70 -37.45
C ARG A 109 -58.65 -2.70 -36.89
N LEU A 110 -58.39 -2.13 -35.71
CA LEU A 110 -59.24 -1.12 -35.10
C LEU A 110 -59.26 0.15 -35.96
N ASN A 111 -58.09 0.61 -36.42
CA ASN A 111 -57.96 1.79 -37.28
C ASN A 111 -58.68 1.57 -38.62
N GLN A 112 -58.55 0.39 -39.23
CA GLN A 112 -59.30 0.03 -40.44
C GLN A 112 -60.82 0.08 -40.19
N ALA A 113 -61.30 -0.51 -39.09
CA ALA A 113 -62.71 -0.51 -38.74
C ALA A 113 -63.24 0.92 -38.48
N GLN A 114 -62.47 1.75 -37.77
CA GLN A 114 -62.82 3.15 -37.52
C GLN A 114 -62.85 3.97 -38.81
N ASN A 115 -61.89 3.77 -39.72
CA ASN A 115 -61.86 4.44 -41.01
C ASN A 115 -63.05 4.04 -41.89
N HIS A 116 -63.38 2.75 -41.96
CA HIS A 116 -64.57 2.28 -42.68
C HIS A 116 -65.86 2.85 -42.08
N ARG A 117 -65.94 2.94 -40.75
CA ARG A 117 -67.09 3.55 -40.07
C ARG A 117 -67.20 5.04 -40.37
N ARG A 118 -66.12 5.80 -40.26
CA ARG A 118 -66.10 7.24 -40.58
C ARG A 118 -66.50 7.48 -42.03
N LEU A 119 -65.94 6.71 -42.97
CA LEU A 119 -66.30 6.80 -44.38
C LEU A 119 -67.79 6.51 -44.60
N ALA A 120 -68.36 5.51 -43.92
CA ALA A 120 -69.78 5.22 -44.00
C ALA A 120 -70.65 6.36 -43.43
N GLU A 121 -70.26 6.93 -42.28
CA GLU A 121 -70.96 8.08 -41.67
C GLU A 121 -70.88 9.34 -42.56
N GLU A 122 -69.73 9.62 -43.17
CA GLU A 122 -69.54 10.71 -44.14
C GLU A 122 -70.37 10.50 -45.41
N LEU A 123 -70.40 9.28 -45.96
CA LEU A 123 -71.24 8.94 -47.11
C LEU A 123 -72.73 9.08 -46.79
N MET A 124 -73.18 8.64 -45.61
CA MET A 124 -74.57 8.83 -45.19
C MET A 124 -74.93 10.30 -45.05
N ARG A 125 -74.04 11.10 -44.45
CA ARG A 125 -74.26 12.54 -44.27
C ARG A 125 -74.29 13.27 -45.61
N THR A 126 -73.35 12.97 -46.50
CA THR A 126 -73.31 13.59 -47.84
C THR A 126 -74.51 13.21 -48.69
N ILE A 127 -75.02 11.98 -48.60
CA ILE A 127 -76.27 11.58 -49.26
C ILE A 127 -77.44 12.40 -48.70
N ALA A 128 -77.59 12.47 -47.37
CA ALA A 128 -78.68 13.23 -46.74
C ALA A 128 -78.61 14.73 -47.07
N ASP A 129 -77.41 15.33 -47.00
CA ASP A 129 -77.20 16.73 -47.35
C ASP A 129 -77.55 16.97 -48.82
N LYS A 130 -77.12 16.08 -49.74
CA LYS A 130 -77.46 16.20 -51.18
C LYS A 130 -78.93 15.97 -51.47
N GLU A 131 -79.62 15.09 -50.74
CA GLU A 131 -81.06 14.92 -50.87
C GLU A 131 -81.81 16.19 -50.45
N VAL A 132 -81.42 16.80 -49.33
CA VAL A 132 -81.98 18.08 -48.86
C VAL A 132 -81.65 19.20 -49.84
N GLU A 133 -80.42 19.27 -50.34
CA GLU A 133 -79.97 20.29 -51.29
C GLU A 133 -80.69 20.16 -52.64
N VAL A 134 -80.91 18.95 -53.14
CA VAL A 134 -81.70 18.71 -54.37
C VAL A 134 -83.16 19.09 -54.17
N GLN A 135 -83.74 18.81 -52.99
CA GLN A 135 -85.10 19.23 -52.67
C GLN A 135 -85.22 20.75 -52.52
N SER A 136 -84.30 21.40 -51.79
CA SER A 136 -84.25 22.87 -51.63
C SER A 136 -84.03 23.55 -52.98
N MET A 137 -83.02 23.14 -53.76
CA MET A 137 -82.79 23.71 -55.08
C MET A 137 -83.97 23.46 -56.03
N GLY A 138 -84.60 22.29 -55.97
CA GLY A 138 -85.82 22.01 -56.73
C GLY A 138 -86.98 22.92 -56.36
N GLN A 139 -87.19 23.16 -55.06
CA GLN A 139 -88.23 24.06 -54.54
C GLN A 139 -87.92 25.52 -54.90
N GLU A 140 -86.67 25.96 -54.72
CA GLU A 140 -86.20 27.32 -55.00
C GLU A 140 -86.21 27.64 -56.51
N LEU A 141 -85.91 26.67 -57.39
CA LEU A 141 -86.06 26.81 -58.84
C LEU A 141 -87.53 26.97 -59.26
N ILE A 142 -88.46 26.26 -58.60
CA ILE A 142 -89.90 26.36 -58.85
C ILE A 142 -90.45 27.69 -58.32
N ASP A 143 -90.05 28.11 -57.12
CA ASP A 143 -90.55 29.32 -56.45
C ASP A 143 -89.98 30.61 -57.08
N ALA A 144 -88.79 30.55 -57.68
CA ALA A 144 -88.15 31.69 -58.34
C ALA A 144 -88.46 31.80 -59.85
N ASP A 145 -89.19 30.85 -60.45
CA ASP A 145 -89.47 30.78 -61.90
C ASP A 145 -88.20 30.88 -62.78
N LEU A 146 -87.10 30.30 -62.28
CA LEU A 146 -85.79 30.29 -62.93
C LEU A 146 -85.50 28.90 -63.55
N SER A 147 -84.95 28.89 -64.76
CA SER A 147 -84.39 27.69 -65.40
C SER A 147 -82.91 27.56 -65.03
N LEU A 148 -82.38 26.33 -65.00
CA LEU A 148 -80.94 25.97 -64.81
C LEU A 148 -79.97 26.62 -65.84
N SER A 149 -80.47 27.53 -66.67
CA SER A 149 -79.80 28.14 -67.81
C SER A 149 -79.20 29.51 -67.49
N ASP A 150 -79.55 30.14 -66.36
CA ASP A 150 -79.15 31.51 -66.04
C ASP A 150 -78.37 31.57 -64.71
N LEU A 151 -77.07 31.28 -64.77
CA LEU A 151 -76.13 31.51 -63.66
C LEU A 151 -75.33 32.82 -63.86
N PRO A 152 -75.06 33.61 -62.81
CA PRO A 152 -74.30 34.85 -62.92
C PRO A 152 -72.79 34.62 -63.13
N ASP A 153 -72.16 35.47 -63.96
CA ASP A 153 -70.79 35.31 -64.44
C ASP A 153 -69.66 35.61 -63.43
N ASP A 154 -69.96 36.05 -62.20
CA ASP A 154 -68.94 36.53 -61.24
C ASP A 154 -68.83 35.67 -59.97
N LEU A 155 -68.55 34.38 -60.17
CA LEU A 155 -68.11 33.46 -59.13
C LEU A 155 -66.59 33.33 -59.19
N MET A 156 -65.89 33.57 -58.07
CA MET A 156 -64.46 33.26 -57.97
C MET A 156 -64.23 31.79 -58.35
N ASN A 157 -63.32 31.57 -59.30
CA ASN A 157 -63.03 30.24 -59.83
C ASN A 157 -62.56 29.30 -58.70
N VAL A 158 -63.23 28.16 -58.57
CA VAL A 158 -62.92 27.07 -57.63
C VAL A 158 -61.42 26.72 -57.62
N GLY A 159 -60.76 26.80 -58.78
CA GLY A 159 -59.32 26.55 -58.93
C GLY A 159 -58.41 27.52 -58.19
N GLU A 160 -58.82 28.77 -57.94
CA GLU A 160 -58.03 29.75 -57.18
C GLU A 160 -58.08 29.49 -55.67
N LEU A 161 -59.25 29.09 -55.16
CA LEU A 161 -59.45 28.65 -53.78
C LEU A 161 -58.65 27.36 -53.50
N GLU A 162 -58.71 26.39 -54.41
CA GLU A 162 -57.91 25.15 -54.31
C GLU A 162 -56.40 25.40 -54.37
N ARG A 163 -55.93 26.40 -55.15
CA ARG A 163 -54.51 26.77 -55.17
C ARG A 163 -54.07 27.37 -53.84
N LYS A 164 -54.89 28.22 -53.22
CA LYS A 164 -54.61 28.77 -51.87
C LYS A 164 -54.58 27.67 -50.81
N LEU A 165 -55.54 26.73 -50.86
CA LEU A 165 -55.60 25.59 -49.95
C LEU A 165 -54.36 24.70 -50.08
N ARG A 166 -53.99 24.30 -51.30
CA ARG A 166 -52.77 23.51 -51.57
C ARG A 166 -51.49 24.24 -51.11
N GLY A 167 -51.45 25.56 -51.24
CA GLY A 167 -50.34 26.38 -50.76
C GLY A 167 -50.19 26.34 -49.23
N LEU A 168 -51.31 26.39 -48.49
CA LEU A 168 -51.31 26.29 -47.02
C LEU A 168 -50.99 24.86 -46.54
N GLN A 169 -51.50 23.83 -47.21
CA GLN A 169 -51.21 22.44 -46.90
C GLN A 169 -49.72 22.12 -47.07
N ARG A 170 -49.09 22.56 -48.18
CA ARG A 170 -47.64 22.40 -48.36
C ARG A 170 -46.81 23.11 -47.29
N LYS A 171 -47.27 24.28 -46.83
CA LYS A 171 -46.61 24.99 -45.71
C LYS A 171 -46.74 24.21 -44.40
N MET A 172 -47.89 23.58 -44.14
CA MET A 172 -48.09 22.72 -42.97
C MET A 172 -47.23 21.46 -43.04
N GLU A 173 -47.19 20.78 -44.18
CA GLU A 173 -46.33 19.60 -44.39
C GLU A 173 -44.84 19.92 -44.22
N GLY A 174 -44.42 21.13 -44.58
CA GLY A 174 -43.05 21.62 -44.38
C GLY A 174 -42.60 21.71 -42.92
N PHE A 175 -43.52 21.78 -41.95
CA PHE A 175 -43.18 21.75 -40.52
C PHE A 175 -42.88 20.34 -40.00
N GLY A 176 -43.18 19.29 -40.78
CA GLY A 176 -42.93 17.89 -40.39
C GLY A 176 -43.75 17.44 -39.18
N ASN A 177 -43.33 16.34 -38.56
CA ASN A 177 -43.99 15.80 -37.37
C ASN A 177 -43.64 16.66 -36.15
N VAL A 178 -44.62 17.43 -35.68
CA VAL A 178 -44.48 18.26 -34.48
C VAL A 178 -44.49 17.36 -33.25
N ASN A 179 -43.44 17.47 -32.42
CA ASN A 179 -43.38 16.77 -31.14
C ASN A 179 -44.34 17.42 -30.14
N MET A 180 -45.48 16.78 -29.88
CA MET A 180 -46.49 17.29 -28.96
C MET A 180 -46.05 17.24 -27.48
N MET A 181 -45.04 16.43 -27.15
CA MET A 181 -44.47 16.34 -25.79
C MET A 181 -43.33 17.33 -25.56
N ALA A 182 -42.99 18.16 -26.54
CA ALA A 182 -41.84 19.07 -26.46
C ALA A 182 -41.94 20.07 -25.30
N ILE A 183 -43.16 20.47 -24.92
CA ILE A 183 -43.40 21.40 -23.81
C ILE A 183 -43.10 20.72 -22.47
N GLU A 184 -43.64 19.52 -22.24
CA GLU A 184 -43.39 18.74 -21.01
C GLU A 184 -41.91 18.37 -20.89
N GLN A 185 -41.29 17.92 -21.99
CA GLN A 185 -39.86 17.60 -22.04
C GLN A 185 -38.99 18.83 -21.76
N TYR A 186 -39.38 20.00 -22.25
CA TYR A 186 -38.69 21.26 -21.95
C TYR A 186 -38.74 21.57 -20.45
N ASP A 187 -39.92 21.47 -19.83
CA ASP A 187 -40.10 21.74 -18.41
C ASP A 187 -39.28 20.76 -17.54
N GLU A 188 -39.27 19.47 -17.88
CA GLU A 188 -38.44 18.45 -17.21
C GLU A 188 -36.94 18.73 -17.37
N CYS A 189 -36.50 19.07 -18.58
CA CYS A 189 -35.10 19.39 -18.86
C CYS A 189 -34.66 20.66 -18.14
N GLN A 190 -35.53 21.67 -18.08
CA GLN A 190 -35.29 22.91 -17.38
C GLN A 190 -35.15 22.67 -15.87
N ALA A 191 -36.05 21.89 -15.26
CA ALA A 191 -35.97 21.52 -13.84
C ALA A 191 -34.67 20.77 -13.51
N ARG A 192 -34.28 19.80 -14.35
CA ARG A 192 -33.02 19.07 -14.20
C ARG A 192 -31.80 19.98 -14.32
N LEU A 193 -31.82 20.90 -15.29
CA LEU A 193 -30.74 21.83 -15.53
C LEU A 193 -30.56 22.81 -14.37
N ASP A 194 -31.66 23.26 -13.75
CA ASP A 194 -31.59 24.16 -12.59
C ASP A 194 -31.08 23.42 -11.34
N LEU A 195 -31.47 22.16 -11.12
CA LEU A 195 -30.90 21.32 -10.06
C LEU A 195 -29.39 21.11 -10.24
N MET A 196 -28.94 20.77 -11.45
CA MET A 196 -27.51 20.58 -11.74
C MET A 196 -26.70 21.87 -11.55
N LYS A 197 -27.29 23.05 -11.80
CA LYS A 197 -26.63 24.34 -11.52
C LYS A 197 -26.44 24.58 -10.03
N ASP A 198 -27.43 24.26 -9.22
CA ASP A 198 -27.37 24.44 -7.77
C ASP A 198 -26.34 23.48 -7.13
N GLU A 199 -26.31 22.23 -7.60
CA GLU A 199 -25.28 21.24 -7.24
C GLU A 199 -23.89 21.72 -7.64
N PHE A 200 -23.72 22.19 -8.88
CA PHE A 200 -22.46 22.73 -9.37
C PHE A 200 -21.96 23.91 -8.52
N ALA A 201 -22.85 24.86 -8.20
CA ALA A 201 -22.52 26.00 -7.34
C ALA A 201 -22.13 25.57 -5.91
N THR A 202 -22.72 24.48 -5.42
CA THR A 202 -22.39 23.91 -4.11
C THR A 202 -21.04 23.20 -4.14
N LEU A 203 -20.78 22.38 -5.15
CA LEU A 203 -19.47 21.73 -5.36
C LEU A 203 -18.36 22.75 -5.55
N GLN A 204 -18.62 23.84 -6.28
CA GLN A 204 -17.65 24.91 -6.47
C GLN A 204 -17.30 25.63 -5.16
N ARG A 205 -18.29 25.84 -4.27
CA ARG A 205 -18.05 26.35 -2.91
C ARG A 205 -17.24 25.38 -2.08
N ARG A 206 -17.65 24.11 -2.00
CA ARG A 206 -16.91 23.06 -1.26
C ARG A 206 -15.47 22.92 -1.72
N ARG A 207 -15.23 22.94 -3.04
CA ARG A 207 -13.87 22.93 -3.60
C ARG A 207 -13.05 24.11 -3.11
N LYS A 208 -13.64 25.31 -3.10
CA LYS A 208 -12.96 26.52 -2.60
C LYS A 208 -12.62 26.38 -1.11
N ASP A 209 -13.58 25.90 -0.30
CA ASP A 209 -13.39 25.70 1.13
C ASP A 209 -12.27 24.68 1.41
N LEU A 210 -12.23 23.57 0.66
CA LEU A 210 -11.16 22.56 0.77
C LEU A 210 -9.79 23.13 0.42
N ILE A 211 -9.70 23.98 -0.61
CA ILE A 211 -8.44 24.65 -0.97
C ILE A 211 -8.01 25.58 0.16
N GLU A 212 -8.92 26.37 0.74
CA GLU A 212 -8.61 27.26 1.87
C GLU A 212 -8.15 26.47 3.10
N VAL A 213 -8.79 25.34 3.41
CA VAL A 213 -8.36 24.45 4.51
C VAL A 213 -6.98 23.87 4.24
N THR A 214 -6.70 23.46 3.01
CA THR A 214 -5.39 22.91 2.62
C THR A 214 -4.29 23.95 2.76
N GLU A 215 -4.53 25.18 2.28
CA GLU A 215 -3.60 26.30 2.43
C GLU A 215 -3.36 26.66 3.90
N LEU A 216 -4.42 26.65 4.72
CA LEU A 216 -4.32 26.88 6.16
C LEU A 216 -3.47 25.78 6.82
N LEU A 217 -3.72 24.51 6.52
CA LEU A 217 -2.96 23.39 7.09
C LEU A 217 -1.50 23.43 6.66
N GLU A 218 -1.19 23.71 5.40
CA GLU A 218 0.18 23.85 4.91
C GLU A 218 0.90 25.03 5.58
N SER A 219 0.23 26.16 5.79
CA SER A 219 0.81 27.29 6.52
C SER A 219 1.13 26.96 7.97
N GLN A 220 0.21 26.29 8.68
CA GLN A 220 0.41 25.84 10.07
C GLN A 220 1.51 24.79 10.15
N ARG A 221 1.57 23.87 9.19
CA ARG A 221 2.60 22.84 9.10
C ARG A 221 3.98 23.46 8.90
N LYS A 222 4.11 24.43 7.99
CA LYS A 222 5.35 25.19 7.76
C LYS A 222 5.78 25.95 9.01
N GLU A 223 4.86 26.68 9.64
CA GLU A 223 5.14 27.44 10.86
C GLU A 223 5.62 26.51 11.99
N ARG A 224 4.93 25.39 12.23
CA ARG A 224 5.34 24.41 13.24
C ARG A 224 6.70 23.82 12.96
N LEU A 225 6.99 23.43 11.72
CA LEU A 225 8.28 22.86 11.35
C LEU A 225 9.42 23.86 11.59
N VAL A 226 9.27 25.12 11.16
CA VAL A 226 10.27 26.17 11.36
C VAL A 226 10.49 26.43 12.84
N ASN A 227 9.43 26.59 13.62
CA ASN A 227 9.51 26.81 15.06
C ASN A 227 10.20 25.65 15.81
N VAL A 228 9.90 24.41 15.42
CA VAL A 228 10.55 23.21 15.98
C VAL A 228 12.02 23.19 15.59
N LEU A 229 12.33 23.43 14.32
CA LEU A 229 13.69 23.37 13.81
C LEU A 229 14.58 24.44 14.45
N GLU A 230 14.08 25.67 14.65
CA GLU A 230 14.81 26.72 15.36
C GLU A 230 15.22 26.30 16.78
N LYS A 231 14.27 25.74 17.54
CA LYS A 231 14.53 25.23 18.89
C LYS A 231 15.49 24.04 18.90
N VAL A 232 15.32 23.09 17.97
CA VAL A 232 16.22 21.95 17.83
C VAL A 232 17.63 22.43 17.43
N ASN A 233 17.74 23.43 16.56
CA ASN A 233 19.03 24.02 16.16
C ASN A 233 19.73 24.71 17.35
N GLU A 234 19.00 25.44 18.19
CA GLU A 234 19.56 26.00 19.43
C GLU A 234 20.05 24.91 20.40
N ASN A 235 19.27 23.84 20.56
CA ASN A 235 19.65 22.70 21.40
C ASN A 235 20.84 21.93 20.81
N PHE A 236 20.93 21.83 19.48
CA PHE A 236 22.03 21.22 18.76
C PHE A 236 23.32 22.01 18.95
N LYS A 237 23.28 23.34 18.80
CA LYS A 237 24.42 24.23 19.09
C LYS A 237 24.97 23.99 20.50
N LYS A 238 24.09 23.91 21.50
CA LYS A 238 24.47 23.66 22.91
C LYS A 238 25.05 22.25 23.11
N SER A 239 24.35 21.23 22.62
CA SER A 239 24.73 19.82 22.80
C SER A 239 26.04 19.49 22.08
N TYR A 240 26.18 19.94 20.84
CA TYR A 240 27.40 19.74 20.06
C TYR A 240 28.58 20.48 20.65
N HIS A 241 28.41 21.72 21.14
CA HIS A 241 29.48 22.47 21.79
C HIS A 241 30.03 21.76 23.03
N GLN A 242 29.15 21.20 23.85
CA GLN A 242 29.53 20.43 25.04
C GLN A 242 30.22 19.10 24.69
N LEU A 243 29.74 18.41 23.65
CA LEU A 243 30.29 17.12 23.20
C LEU A 243 31.65 17.28 22.51
N SER A 244 31.80 18.27 21.64
CA SER A 244 33.00 18.48 20.80
C SER A 244 34.08 19.38 21.42
N ASP A 245 34.00 19.61 22.74
CA ASP A 245 34.96 20.43 23.50
C ASP A 245 35.13 21.86 22.96
N GLY A 246 34.04 22.48 22.50
CA GLY A 246 34.04 23.84 21.98
C GLY A 246 33.81 23.98 20.47
N GLY A 247 33.50 22.89 19.76
CA GLY A 247 33.10 22.94 18.36
C GLY A 247 31.78 23.66 18.13
N ARG A 248 31.46 23.91 16.86
CA ARG A 248 30.23 24.59 16.41
C ARG A 248 29.44 23.67 15.50
N GLY A 249 28.13 23.61 15.66
CA GLY A 249 27.27 22.84 14.78
C GLY A 249 25.96 23.58 14.58
N GLU A 250 25.46 23.61 13.35
CA GLU A 250 24.22 24.28 12.98
C GLU A 250 23.42 23.41 12.00
N LEU A 251 22.10 23.54 12.06
CA LEU A 251 21.17 22.89 11.14
C LEU A 251 20.60 23.96 10.19
N PHE A 252 20.62 23.65 8.89
CA PHE A 252 20.11 24.54 7.84
C PHE A 252 19.08 23.80 6.98
N LEU A 253 18.02 24.51 6.58
CA LEU A 253 17.14 24.05 5.52
C LEU A 253 17.79 24.41 4.18
N GLU A 254 17.85 23.45 3.25
CA GLU A 254 18.34 23.70 1.89
C GLU A 254 17.46 24.74 1.18
N ASN A 255 16.14 24.70 1.44
CA ASN A 255 15.18 25.66 0.92
C ASN A 255 14.27 26.21 2.05
N PRO A 256 14.52 27.45 2.52
CA PRO A 256 13.69 28.08 3.55
C PRO A 256 12.25 28.39 3.10
N ASP A 257 12.05 28.63 1.80
CA ASP A 257 10.74 29.01 1.25
C ASP A 257 9.83 27.78 1.11
N GLU A 258 10.40 26.63 0.74
CA GLU A 258 9.69 25.35 0.60
C GLU A 258 10.39 24.24 1.41
N PRO A 259 10.24 24.23 2.74
CA PRO A 259 11.00 23.34 3.61
C PRO A 259 10.69 21.85 3.43
N PHE A 260 9.56 21.51 2.80
CA PHE A 260 9.18 20.12 2.52
C PHE A 260 9.72 19.58 1.18
N LYS A 261 10.19 20.46 0.28
CA LYS A 261 10.79 20.04 -0.99
C LYS A 261 12.32 19.96 -0.92
N GLY A 262 12.93 20.60 0.07
CA GLY A 262 14.37 20.57 0.33
C GLY A 262 14.76 19.59 1.43
N GLY A 263 16.05 19.27 1.50
CA GLY A 263 16.63 18.51 2.61
C GLY A 263 16.98 19.38 3.82
N LEU A 264 17.45 18.70 4.87
CA LEU A 264 18.08 19.31 6.04
C LEU A 264 19.58 19.07 5.98
N GLU A 265 20.36 20.15 5.94
CA GLU A 265 21.82 20.07 5.99
C GLU A 265 22.30 20.23 7.44
N LEU A 266 23.07 19.24 7.90
CA LEU A 266 23.77 19.28 9.19
C LEU A 266 25.21 19.72 8.95
N TRP A 267 25.54 20.91 9.44
CA TRP A 267 26.90 21.44 9.42
C TRP A 267 27.53 21.30 10.81
N ALA A 268 28.73 20.73 10.87
CA ALA A 268 29.44 20.49 12.12
C ALA A 268 30.94 20.77 11.95
N GLN A 269 31.49 21.60 12.83
CA GLN A 269 32.88 22.03 12.89
C GLN A 269 33.53 21.55 14.20
N PRO A 270 34.37 20.51 14.16
CA PRO A 270 35.19 20.08 15.29
C PRO A 270 36.22 21.13 15.70
N ARG A 271 36.70 21.07 16.95
CA ARG A 271 37.69 22.01 17.47
C ARG A 271 38.99 21.98 16.65
N GLY A 272 39.40 23.13 16.13
CA GLY A 272 40.67 23.31 15.41
C GLY A 272 40.62 23.00 13.91
N LYS A 273 39.47 22.59 13.34
CA LYS A 273 39.28 22.42 11.89
C LYS A 273 38.69 23.67 11.23
N SER A 274 39.00 23.88 9.96
CA SER A 274 38.48 25.01 9.15
C SER A 274 36.96 24.93 8.99
N SER A 275 36.29 26.08 8.77
CA SER A 275 34.84 26.16 8.62
C SER A 275 34.29 25.55 7.31
N LYS A 276 35.17 25.24 6.35
CA LYS A 276 34.81 24.69 5.03
C LYS A 276 34.73 23.16 4.97
N VAL A 277 34.71 22.47 6.10
CA VAL A 277 34.68 20.99 6.14
C VAL A 277 33.27 20.51 5.80
N SER A 278 33.15 19.75 4.71
CA SER A 278 31.89 19.04 4.37
C SER A 278 31.72 17.81 5.27
N ARG A 279 30.47 17.37 5.50
CA ARG A 279 30.15 16.15 6.29
C ARG A 279 30.99 14.93 5.89
N GLN A 280 31.27 14.77 4.60
CA GLN A 280 32.06 13.66 4.05
C GLN A 280 33.55 13.69 4.45
N GLN A 281 34.04 14.81 4.96
CA GLN A 281 35.44 15.03 5.37
C GLN A 281 35.65 14.92 6.89
N LEU A 282 34.59 14.56 7.63
CA LEU A 282 34.66 14.29 9.07
C LEU A 282 35.14 12.86 9.32
N SER A 283 35.92 12.66 10.39
CA SER A 283 36.29 11.32 10.85
C SER A 283 35.05 10.56 11.34
N GLY A 284 35.02 9.23 11.25
CA GLY A 284 33.89 8.42 11.71
C GLY A 284 33.48 8.68 13.17
N GLY A 285 34.45 8.99 14.04
CA GLY A 285 34.17 9.40 15.42
C GLY A 285 33.51 10.78 15.51
N GLU A 286 33.94 11.74 14.68
CA GLU A 286 33.34 13.09 14.62
C GLU A 286 31.92 13.07 14.03
N GLN A 287 31.67 12.21 13.03
CA GLN A 287 30.33 11.98 12.48
C GLN A 287 29.40 11.37 13.53
N SER A 288 29.88 10.37 14.27
CA SER A 288 29.13 9.74 15.36
C SER A 288 28.77 10.75 16.46
N MET A 289 29.71 11.64 16.81
CA MET A 289 29.47 12.73 17.77
C MET A 289 28.43 13.74 17.28
N ALA A 290 28.48 14.11 15.99
CA ALA A 290 27.49 15.01 15.40
C ALA A 290 26.09 14.38 15.38
N ALA A 291 25.98 13.09 15.04
CA ALA A 291 24.71 12.35 15.07
C ALA A 291 24.13 12.24 16.50
N LEU A 292 24.96 11.88 17.48
CA LEU A 292 24.53 11.82 18.88
C LEU A 292 24.11 13.20 19.41
N ALA A 293 24.81 14.26 19.03
CA ALA A 293 24.43 15.63 19.38
C ALA A 293 23.05 16.01 18.80
N LEU A 294 22.71 15.55 17.59
CA LEU A 294 21.39 15.77 16.99
C LEU A 294 20.30 15.02 17.77
N ILE A 295 20.53 13.75 18.11
CA ILE A 295 19.58 12.95 18.91
C ILE A 295 19.32 13.63 20.25
N PHE A 296 20.38 14.11 20.92
CA PHE A 296 20.27 14.86 22.16
C PHE A 296 19.55 16.19 22.00
N ALA A 297 19.73 16.89 20.89
CA ALA A 297 19.03 18.14 20.61
C ALA A 297 17.52 17.95 20.45
N ILE A 298 17.13 16.87 19.76
CA ILE A 298 15.73 16.47 19.60
C ILE A 298 15.14 16.06 20.95
N GLN A 299 15.86 15.27 21.75
CA GLN A 299 15.44 14.89 23.10
C GLN A 299 15.20 16.10 24.02
N ASP A 300 16.02 17.15 23.92
CA ASP A 300 15.82 18.34 24.75
C ASP A 300 14.59 19.16 24.35
N TYR A 301 14.13 19.00 23.10
CA TYR A 301 12.88 19.60 22.64
C TYR A 301 11.67 18.76 23.07
N ASP A 302 11.73 17.44 22.87
CA ASP A 302 10.66 16.50 23.23
C ASP A 302 11.23 15.25 23.91
N PRO A 303 11.21 15.18 25.26
CA PRO A 303 11.82 14.07 25.99
C PRO A 303 10.94 12.82 25.97
N SER A 304 11.50 11.74 25.44
CA SER A 304 10.93 10.38 25.46
C SER A 304 11.15 9.72 26.83
N PRO A 305 10.28 8.77 27.24
CA PRO A 305 10.36 8.12 28.54
C PRO A 305 11.62 7.23 28.70
N PHE A 306 12.10 6.60 27.64
CA PHE A 306 13.32 5.80 27.65
C PHE A 306 14.11 5.92 26.34
N TYR A 307 15.41 5.65 26.42
CA TYR A 307 16.35 5.65 25.31
C TYR A 307 17.21 4.38 25.34
N TYR A 308 17.38 3.75 24.19
CA TYR A 308 18.22 2.57 24.00
C TYR A 308 19.37 2.90 23.05
N PHE A 309 20.61 2.75 23.52
CA PHE A 309 21.81 2.95 22.73
C PHE A 309 22.59 1.65 22.63
N ASP A 310 22.85 1.21 21.39
CA ASP A 310 23.60 0.01 21.09
C ASP A 310 24.98 0.38 20.51
N GLU A 311 26.05 0.10 21.25
CA GLU A 311 27.45 0.30 20.85
C GLU A 311 27.81 1.67 20.26
N VAL A 312 27.05 2.72 20.60
CA VAL A 312 27.21 4.07 20.06
C VAL A 312 28.58 4.71 20.34
N ASP A 313 29.34 4.18 21.31
CA ASP A 313 30.66 4.65 21.72
C ASP A 313 31.83 3.77 21.23
N GLN A 314 31.58 2.86 20.29
CA GLN A 314 32.61 2.00 19.72
C GLN A 314 33.64 2.82 18.90
N ASN A 315 33.17 3.72 18.04
CA ASN A 315 34.03 4.53 17.14
C ASN A 315 34.59 5.80 17.79
N LEU A 316 34.42 5.94 19.11
CA LEU A 316 34.84 7.12 19.86
C LEU A 316 36.10 6.83 20.68
N ASP A 317 36.93 7.85 20.83
CA ASP A 317 38.06 7.80 21.74
C ASP A 317 37.58 7.84 23.20
N ALA A 318 38.47 7.48 24.12
CA ALA A 318 38.13 7.40 25.55
C ALA A 318 37.62 8.74 26.12
N TYR A 319 38.11 9.86 25.57
CA TYR A 319 37.73 11.20 26.01
C TYR A 319 36.30 11.57 25.59
N ASN A 320 35.94 11.35 24.32
CA ASN A 320 34.59 11.66 23.85
C ASN A 320 33.56 10.66 24.39
N ALA A 321 33.93 9.39 24.57
CA ALA A 321 33.08 8.41 25.26
C ALA A 321 32.77 8.83 26.71
N GLU A 322 33.74 9.40 27.44
CA GLU A 322 33.50 9.97 28.77
C GLU A 322 32.48 11.11 28.76
N ARG A 323 32.55 12.00 27.77
CA ARG A 323 31.63 13.14 27.64
C ARG A 323 30.21 12.68 27.37
N ILE A 324 30.02 11.73 26.48
CA ILE A 324 28.69 11.14 26.22
C ILE A 324 28.15 10.47 27.48
N ALA A 325 28.96 9.65 28.16
CA ALA A 325 28.52 8.99 29.37
C ALA A 325 28.12 9.99 30.47
N LYS A 326 28.85 11.10 30.62
CA LYS A 326 28.47 12.21 31.53
C LYS A 326 27.16 12.87 31.12
N MET A 327 26.98 13.16 29.83
CA MET A 327 25.76 13.75 29.29
C MET A 327 24.54 12.84 29.51
N CYS A 328 24.67 11.54 29.21
CA CYS A 328 23.64 10.54 29.47
C CYS A 328 23.28 10.49 30.95
N ARG A 329 24.26 10.56 31.86
CA ARG A 329 24.03 10.59 33.32
C ARG A 329 23.33 11.86 33.80
N GLU A 330 23.61 13.01 33.20
CA GLU A 330 22.87 14.23 33.54
C GLU A 330 21.41 14.15 33.08
N ARG A 331 21.20 13.62 31.88
CA ARG A 331 19.88 13.44 31.29
C ARG A 331 19.10 12.28 31.90
N SER A 332 19.76 11.30 32.52
CA SER A 332 19.11 10.16 33.18
C SER A 332 18.22 10.56 34.35
N LYS A 333 18.40 11.79 34.86
CA LYS A 333 17.49 12.39 35.86
C LYS A 333 16.09 12.66 35.31
N ARG A 334 15.94 12.79 33.98
CA ARG A 334 14.69 13.15 33.29
C ARG A 334 14.11 11.99 32.46
N ALA A 335 14.94 11.07 31.99
CA ALA A 335 14.53 9.93 31.16
C ALA A 335 15.36 8.67 31.47
N GLN A 336 14.83 7.49 31.17
CA GLN A 336 15.57 6.23 31.38
C GLN A 336 16.58 5.99 30.25
N PHE A 337 17.83 5.66 30.57
CA PHE A 337 18.85 5.30 29.58
C PHE A 337 19.25 3.83 29.73
N ILE A 338 19.21 3.10 28.62
CA ILE A 338 19.71 1.74 28.47
C ILE A 338 20.83 1.80 27.44
N MET A 339 22.04 1.44 27.83
CA MET A 339 23.22 1.53 26.95
C MET A 339 23.96 0.20 26.94
N VAL A 340 24.14 -0.36 25.75
CA VAL A 340 25.01 -1.51 25.48
C VAL A 340 26.37 -0.98 25.10
N THR A 341 27.40 -1.32 25.88
CA THR A 341 28.75 -0.81 25.65
C THR A 341 29.79 -1.72 26.28
N LEU A 342 30.95 -1.77 25.63
CA LEU A 342 32.17 -2.41 26.14
C LEU A 342 33.11 -1.39 26.80
N ARG A 343 32.80 -0.09 26.76
CA ARG A 343 33.67 0.98 27.26
C ARG A 343 33.59 1.11 28.78
N LYS A 344 34.74 0.98 29.45
CA LYS A 344 34.90 1.13 30.91
C LYS A 344 34.35 2.45 31.45
N VAL A 345 34.50 3.54 30.68
CA VAL A 345 34.11 4.87 31.14
C VAL A 345 32.59 5.00 31.25
N SER A 346 31.87 4.48 30.27
CA SER A 346 30.41 4.40 30.22
C SER A 346 29.88 3.48 31.32
N LEU A 347 30.45 2.27 31.45
CA LEU A 347 30.10 1.33 32.52
C LEU A 347 30.33 1.92 33.91
N LYS A 348 31.37 2.72 34.13
CA LYS A 348 31.61 3.35 35.43
C LYS A 348 30.49 4.32 35.82
N LEU A 349 29.85 5.00 34.89
CA LEU A 349 28.88 6.05 35.19
C LEU A 349 27.44 5.54 35.32
N ALA A 350 27.19 4.28 34.95
CA ALA A 350 25.90 3.62 35.08
C ALA A 350 25.57 3.26 36.54
N ASP A 351 24.29 3.38 36.91
CA ASP A 351 23.77 3.02 38.24
C ASP A 351 23.52 1.51 38.38
N HIS A 352 23.13 0.84 37.28
CA HIS A 352 22.84 -0.60 37.24
C HIS A 352 23.55 -1.28 36.08
N HIS A 353 24.02 -2.50 36.31
CA HIS A 353 24.74 -3.31 35.32
C HIS A 353 23.99 -4.61 35.06
N ILE A 354 23.58 -4.81 33.80
CA ILE A 354 22.96 -6.06 33.36
C ILE A 354 23.99 -6.81 32.51
N GLY A 355 24.47 -7.95 33.02
CA GLY A 355 25.40 -8.81 32.29
C GLY A 355 24.64 -9.89 31.52
N ILE A 356 25.00 -10.11 30.27
CA ILE A 356 24.53 -11.27 29.48
C ILE A 356 25.72 -12.22 29.33
N THR A 357 25.51 -13.50 29.64
CA THR A 357 26.53 -14.54 29.48
C THR A 357 26.01 -15.66 28.60
N HIS A 358 26.91 -16.24 27.82
CA HIS A 358 26.66 -17.46 27.08
C HIS A 358 27.28 -18.63 27.85
N GLY A 359 26.47 -19.64 28.20
CA GLY A 359 26.93 -20.80 28.98
C GLY A 359 27.65 -21.87 28.15
N GLY A 360 27.94 -21.61 26.87
CA GLY A 360 28.47 -22.59 25.92
C GLY A 360 27.42 -23.57 25.37
N ASP A 361 26.14 -23.36 25.70
CA ASP A 361 25.02 -24.25 25.42
C ASP A 361 24.00 -23.65 24.44
N GLY A 362 24.40 -22.64 23.66
CA GLY A 362 23.52 -22.01 22.68
C GLY A 362 22.50 -21.04 23.29
N CYS A 363 22.41 -20.92 24.61
CA CYS A 363 21.44 -20.07 25.30
C CYS A 363 22.09 -18.87 26.01
N SER A 364 21.63 -17.67 25.65
CA SER A 364 22.00 -16.44 26.37
C SER A 364 21.25 -16.35 27.70
N ARG A 365 21.98 -16.17 28.80
CA ARG A 365 21.42 -16.01 30.14
C ARG A 365 21.73 -14.63 30.68
N ARG A 366 20.72 -14.03 31.32
CA ARG A 366 20.91 -12.80 32.11
C ARG A 366 21.55 -13.16 33.45
N ILE A 367 22.64 -12.49 33.76
CA ILE A 367 23.18 -12.40 35.11
C ILE A 367 22.60 -11.12 35.72
N LEU A 368 21.76 -11.26 36.74
CA LEU A 368 21.22 -10.12 37.48
C LEU A 368 22.26 -9.59 38.47
N ASP A 369 22.37 -8.26 38.53
CA ASP A 369 23.17 -7.44 39.44
C ASP A 369 24.63 -7.89 39.63
N PHE A 370 25.48 -7.36 38.74
CA PHE A 370 26.93 -7.39 38.93
C PHE A 370 27.40 -6.23 39.81
N ASP A 371 28.33 -6.51 40.72
CA ASP A 371 29.11 -5.46 41.37
C ASP A 371 29.86 -4.63 40.32
N ARG A 372 29.86 -3.30 40.47
CA ARG A 372 30.49 -2.34 39.55
C ARG A 372 31.93 -2.71 39.17
N GLU A 373 32.70 -3.24 40.12
CA GLU A 373 34.09 -3.67 39.90
C GLU A 373 34.19 -4.88 38.96
N ARG A 374 33.28 -5.83 39.10
CA ARG A 374 33.24 -7.06 38.29
C ARG A 374 32.72 -6.79 36.87
N ALA A 375 31.76 -5.87 36.72
CA ALA A 375 31.30 -5.40 35.41
C ALA A 375 32.44 -4.71 34.62
N ILE A 376 33.25 -3.89 35.29
CA ILE A 376 34.42 -3.24 34.69
C ILE A 376 35.46 -4.28 34.23
N ALA A 377 35.77 -5.27 35.07
CA ALA A 377 36.77 -6.29 34.74
C ALA A 377 36.34 -7.17 33.55
N LEU A 378 35.07 -7.57 33.50
CA LEU A 378 34.51 -8.35 32.38
C LEU A 378 34.45 -7.53 31.08
N GLY A 379 34.04 -6.25 31.17
CA GLY A 379 34.06 -5.34 30.02
C GLY A 379 35.47 -5.15 29.45
N GLU A 380 36.50 -5.04 30.30
CA GLU A 380 37.90 -4.97 29.85
C GLU A 380 38.37 -6.25 29.14
N ALA A 381 37.99 -7.41 29.65
CA ALA A 381 38.34 -8.68 29.02
C ALA A 381 37.67 -8.80 27.63
N ALA A 382 36.38 -8.50 27.55
CA ALA A 382 35.61 -8.52 26.30
C ALA A 382 36.13 -7.49 25.29
N LEU A 383 36.46 -6.27 25.71
CA LEU A 383 36.99 -5.24 24.81
C LEU A 383 38.37 -5.62 24.24
N LYS A 384 39.24 -6.25 25.05
CA LYS A 384 40.54 -6.75 24.57
C LYS A 384 40.39 -7.91 23.59
N GLU A 385 39.40 -8.77 23.80
CA GLU A 385 39.08 -9.87 22.87
C GLU A 385 38.55 -9.32 21.55
N ALA A 386 37.57 -8.41 21.62
CA ALA A 386 37.00 -7.72 20.45
C ALA A 386 38.06 -6.94 19.64
N GLN A 387 38.99 -6.24 20.30
CA GLN A 387 40.09 -5.55 19.62
C GLN A 387 41.02 -6.53 18.90
N LYS A 388 41.40 -7.63 19.55
CA LYS A 388 42.24 -8.65 18.90
C LYS A 388 41.56 -9.29 17.70
N ASP A 389 40.25 -9.49 17.76
CA ASP A 389 39.50 -10.08 16.66
C ASP A 389 39.26 -9.08 15.53
N ALA A 390 39.09 -7.79 15.84
CA ALA A 390 39.09 -6.71 14.87
C ALA A 390 40.44 -6.60 14.14
N ASP A 391 41.55 -6.55 14.88
CA ASP A 391 42.91 -6.47 14.31
C ASP A 391 43.22 -7.67 13.39
N LYS A 392 42.78 -8.88 13.77
CA LYS A 392 42.91 -10.08 12.93
C LYS A 392 42.04 -10.00 11.67
N ASN A 393 40.85 -9.41 11.76
CA ASN A 393 39.99 -9.24 10.59
C ASN A 393 40.58 -8.19 9.64
N GLU A 394 41.11 -7.09 10.17
CA GLU A 394 41.78 -6.06 9.37
C GLU A 394 43.03 -6.62 8.69
N SER A 395 43.84 -7.40 9.40
CA SER A 395 45.00 -8.07 8.80
C SER A 395 44.59 -9.06 7.71
N ARG A 396 43.50 -9.82 7.90
CA ARG A 396 42.96 -10.73 6.87
C ARG A 396 42.45 -9.98 5.64
N ILE A 397 41.84 -8.81 5.82
CA ILE A 397 41.39 -7.97 4.71
C ILE A 397 42.60 -7.42 3.96
N MET A 398 43.63 -6.94 4.66
CA MET A 398 44.88 -6.49 4.03
C MET A 398 45.60 -7.62 3.29
N ASP A 399 45.69 -8.81 3.89
CA ASP A 399 46.26 -10.00 3.27
C ASP A 399 45.46 -10.44 2.05
N ALA A 400 44.12 -10.36 2.09
CA ALA A 400 43.25 -10.67 0.96
C ALA A 400 43.40 -9.65 -0.18
N VAL A 401 43.57 -8.37 0.14
CA VAL A 401 43.83 -7.31 -0.85
C VAL A 401 45.22 -7.48 -1.47
N ALA A 402 46.24 -7.83 -0.68
CA ALA A 402 47.58 -8.11 -1.17
C ALA A 402 47.61 -9.39 -2.04
N ALA A 403 46.92 -10.45 -1.62
CA ALA A 403 46.78 -11.68 -2.39
C ALA A 403 46.01 -11.47 -3.71
N ALA A 404 45.06 -10.53 -3.74
CA ALA A 404 44.37 -10.16 -4.96
C ALA A 404 45.24 -9.39 -5.96
N GLN A 405 46.26 -8.67 -5.48
CA GLN A 405 47.24 -7.99 -6.34
C GLN A 405 48.30 -8.95 -6.90
N ASP A 406 48.58 -10.06 -6.22
CA ASP A 406 49.56 -11.09 -6.62
C ASP A 406 48.94 -12.25 -7.43
N MET A 407 47.63 -12.19 -7.75
CA MET A 407 47.01 -13.18 -8.63
C MET A 407 47.52 -12.98 -10.07
N PRO A 408 48.05 -14.01 -10.75
CA PRO A 408 48.46 -13.89 -12.13
C PRO A 408 47.23 -13.58 -13.00
N GLU A 409 47.29 -12.48 -13.75
CA GLU A 409 46.23 -12.13 -14.70
C GLU A 409 46.02 -13.29 -15.67
N VAL A 410 44.76 -13.68 -15.83
CA VAL A 410 44.35 -14.76 -16.74
C VAL A 410 44.84 -14.38 -18.14
N PRO A 411 45.73 -15.16 -18.78
CA PRO A 411 46.22 -14.81 -20.11
C PRO A 411 45.05 -14.80 -21.09
N GLU A 412 45.05 -13.81 -21.99
CA GLU A 412 44.02 -13.68 -23.01
C GLU A 412 43.90 -14.98 -23.82
N PRO A 413 42.67 -15.45 -24.10
CA PRO A 413 42.46 -16.74 -24.74
C PRO A 413 43.10 -16.77 -26.13
N VAL A 414 43.90 -17.80 -26.38
CA VAL A 414 44.58 -18.00 -27.67
C VAL A 414 43.55 -18.39 -28.73
N ASP A 415 43.59 -17.71 -29.89
CA ASP A 415 42.72 -18.01 -31.03
C ASP A 415 42.87 -19.46 -31.51
N VAL A 416 41.74 -20.14 -31.68
CA VAL A 416 41.65 -21.53 -32.15
C VAL A 416 42.24 -21.68 -33.57
N PRO A 417 43.15 -22.66 -33.81
CA PRO A 417 43.73 -22.84 -35.13
C PRO A 417 42.70 -23.43 -36.11
N LYS A 418 42.62 -22.82 -37.30
CA LYS A 418 41.77 -23.28 -38.40
C LYS A 418 42.29 -24.61 -38.96
N SER A 419 41.64 -25.70 -38.58
CA SER A 419 41.84 -27.03 -39.16
C SER A 419 41.35 -27.07 -40.62
N LEU A 420 42.25 -27.48 -41.52
CA LEU A 420 42.03 -27.72 -42.95
C LEU A 420 41.45 -29.12 -43.18
N GLY A 421 40.21 -29.18 -43.66
CA GLY A 421 39.79 -30.00 -44.81
C GLY A 421 39.72 -31.55 -44.71
N GLY A 422 38.48 -32.06 -44.81
CA GLY A 422 38.11 -33.35 -45.44
C GLY A 422 37.82 -34.50 -44.45
N LEU A 423 36.73 -35.27 -44.52
CA LEU A 423 35.77 -35.60 -45.59
C LEU A 423 34.39 -35.89 -44.96
N LEU A 424 33.38 -35.09 -45.28
CA LEU A 424 31.95 -35.34 -45.02
C LEU A 424 31.16 -35.12 -46.32
N ALA A 425 31.56 -35.81 -47.38
CA ALA A 425 30.77 -35.95 -48.59
C ALA A 425 30.29 -37.40 -48.64
N HIS A 426 28.98 -37.56 -48.43
CA HIS A 426 28.20 -38.78 -48.60
C HIS A 426 28.18 -39.78 -47.42
N MET A 427 27.03 -39.72 -46.74
CA MET A 427 26.27 -40.83 -46.11
C MET A 427 26.20 -40.86 -44.58
N HIS A 428 25.14 -40.21 -44.09
CA HIS A 428 24.19 -40.58 -43.02
C HIS A 428 24.75 -41.15 -41.70
N ASP A 429 24.75 -40.34 -40.64
CA ASP A 429 23.72 -40.49 -39.59
C ASP A 429 23.66 -39.25 -38.68
N GLU A 430 22.44 -39.07 -38.17
CA GLU A 430 21.77 -38.03 -37.39
C GLU A 430 22.59 -37.19 -36.38
N ALA A 431 22.29 -35.88 -36.39
CA ALA A 431 22.76 -34.90 -35.43
C ALA A 431 22.21 -35.18 -34.01
N PRO A 432 23.03 -35.10 -32.94
CA PRO A 432 22.50 -34.91 -31.61
C PRO A 432 22.05 -33.44 -31.46
N SER A 433 20.82 -33.30 -31.00
CA SER A 433 19.98 -32.12 -30.89
C SER A 433 20.59 -30.93 -30.14
N GLU A 434 20.27 -29.73 -30.63
CA GLU A 434 20.30 -28.43 -29.96
C GLU A 434 19.32 -28.36 -28.76
N ALA A 435 19.49 -29.23 -27.78
CA ALA A 435 18.65 -29.29 -26.59
C ALA A 435 19.50 -29.16 -25.32
N SER A 436 20.18 -28.03 -25.13
CA SER A 436 20.68 -27.66 -23.78
C SER A 436 20.94 -26.15 -23.57
N MET A 437 20.99 -25.35 -24.64
CA MET A 437 21.07 -23.87 -24.53
C MET A 437 19.70 -23.19 -24.66
N GLY A 438 18.72 -23.85 -25.30
CA GLY A 438 17.34 -23.36 -25.38
C GLY A 438 16.70 -23.20 -24.00
N GLY A 439 16.80 -24.21 -23.13
CA GLY A 439 16.22 -24.16 -21.79
C GLY A 439 16.87 -23.16 -20.82
N LEU A 440 18.02 -22.56 -21.15
CA LEU A 440 18.58 -21.44 -20.37
C LEU A 440 18.04 -20.10 -20.83
N MET A 441 17.92 -19.89 -22.15
CA MET A 441 17.29 -18.70 -22.72
C MET A 441 15.79 -18.67 -22.43
N GLU A 442 15.10 -19.80 -22.55
CA GLU A 442 13.67 -19.95 -22.28
C GLU A 442 13.37 -19.70 -20.80
N ARG A 443 14.18 -20.22 -19.87
CA ARG A 443 14.03 -19.90 -18.42
C ARG A 443 14.34 -18.44 -18.09
N THR A 444 15.26 -17.79 -18.80
CA THR A 444 15.49 -16.35 -18.60
C THR A 444 14.37 -15.52 -19.20
N GLN A 445 13.78 -15.94 -20.32
CA GLN A 445 12.62 -15.27 -20.93
C GLN A 445 11.37 -15.47 -20.09
N GLU A 446 11.08 -16.69 -19.62
CA GLU A 446 10.01 -16.99 -18.67
C GLU A 446 10.18 -16.21 -17.36
N LEU A 447 11.39 -16.09 -16.80
CA LEU A 447 11.59 -15.23 -15.61
C LEU A 447 11.35 -13.75 -15.89
N THR A 448 11.66 -13.28 -17.10
CA THR A 448 11.47 -11.87 -17.47
C THR A 448 10.00 -11.58 -17.76
N GLU A 449 9.29 -12.54 -18.35
CA GLU A 449 7.84 -12.51 -18.56
C GLU A 449 7.10 -12.58 -17.21
N ASP A 450 7.48 -13.48 -16.30
CA ASP A 450 6.92 -13.55 -14.93
C ASP A 450 7.12 -12.25 -14.14
N ILE A 451 8.25 -11.58 -14.31
CA ILE A 451 8.52 -10.28 -13.67
C ILE A 451 7.62 -9.19 -14.28
N ASN A 452 7.44 -9.18 -15.59
CA ASN A 452 6.58 -8.21 -16.28
C ASN A 452 5.10 -8.47 -15.99
N GLU A 453 4.64 -9.73 -15.96
CA GLU A 453 3.29 -10.11 -15.58
C GLU A 453 3.01 -9.76 -14.12
N ARG A 454 3.96 -9.99 -13.21
CA ARG A 454 3.83 -9.54 -11.81
C ARG A 454 3.81 -8.02 -11.68
N ALA A 455 4.57 -7.29 -12.51
CA ALA A 455 4.53 -5.83 -12.53
C ALA A 455 3.19 -5.31 -13.09
N GLU A 456 2.61 -5.96 -14.11
CA GLU A 456 1.29 -5.64 -14.64
C GLU A 456 0.17 -6.00 -13.65
N VAL A 457 0.27 -7.13 -12.95
CA VAL A 457 -0.68 -7.51 -11.90
C VAL A 457 -0.56 -6.55 -10.72
N ALA A 458 0.65 -6.16 -10.32
CA ALA A 458 0.84 -5.14 -9.27
C ALA A 458 0.30 -3.76 -9.68
N ALA A 459 0.45 -3.38 -10.96
CA ALA A 459 -0.13 -2.15 -11.49
C ALA A 459 -1.67 -2.22 -11.54
N LYS A 460 -2.25 -3.35 -11.94
CA LYS A 460 -3.72 -3.58 -11.92
C LYS A 460 -4.29 -3.67 -10.51
N VAL A 461 -3.53 -4.23 -9.56
CA VAL A 461 -3.90 -4.24 -8.14
C VAL A 461 -3.83 -2.83 -7.58
N ALA A 462 -2.81 -2.03 -7.91
CA ALA A 462 -2.75 -0.62 -7.51
C ALA A 462 -3.87 0.22 -8.15
N GLU A 463 -4.21 0.00 -9.42
CA GLU A 463 -5.36 0.65 -10.08
C GLU A 463 -6.69 0.22 -9.46
N ASN A 464 -6.84 -1.06 -9.08
CA ASN A 464 -8.03 -1.54 -8.39
C ASN A 464 -8.10 -1.08 -6.93
N GLU A 465 -6.97 -0.92 -6.22
CA GLU A 465 -6.94 -0.34 -4.87
C GLU A 465 -7.33 1.14 -4.91
N VAL A 466 -6.89 1.88 -5.93
CA VAL A 466 -7.33 3.27 -6.15
C VAL A 466 -8.81 3.32 -6.54
N ALA A 467 -9.31 2.37 -7.35
CA ALA A 467 -10.74 2.29 -7.68
C ALA A 467 -11.60 1.83 -6.49
N GLU A 468 -11.11 0.94 -5.63
CA GLU A 468 -11.79 0.52 -4.39
C GLU A 468 -11.78 1.64 -3.34
N GLU A 469 -10.74 2.48 -3.29
CA GLU A 469 -10.73 3.72 -2.50
C GLU A 469 -11.74 4.75 -3.03
N GLU A 470 -11.86 4.94 -4.35
CA GLU A 470 -12.88 5.81 -4.95
C GLU A 470 -14.32 5.29 -4.74
N VAL A 471 -14.52 3.96 -4.75
CA VAL A 471 -15.83 3.35 -4.47
C VAL A 471 -16.16 3.37 -2.97
N ASN A 472 -15.18 3.19 -2.08
CA ASN A 472 -15.37 3.36 -0.63
C ASN A 472 -15.66 4.81 -0.24
N ASP A 473 -15.03 5.80 -0.88
CA ASP A 473 -15.37 7.21 -0.68
C ASP A 473 -16.78 7.54 -1.21
N SER A 474 -17.21 6.91 -2.31
CA SER A 474 -18.57 7.07 -2.85
C SER A 474 -19.65 6.39 -1.99
N THR A 475 -19.35 5.26 -1.35
CA THR A 475 -20.28 4.51 -0.50
C THR A 475 -20.33 5.06 0.92
N ALA A 476 -19.23 5.61 1.45
CA ALA A 476 -19.23 6.41 2.68
C ALA A 476 -20.06 7.69 2.50
N ALA A 477 -19.97 8.36 1.34
CA ALA A 477 -20.80 9.51 1.01
C ALA A 477 -22.30 9.15 0.83
N ALA A 478 -22.62 7.93 0.38
CA ALA A 478 -23.99 7.44 0.26
C ALA A 478 -24.59 6.99 1.62
N ALA A 479 -23.77 6.44 2.52
CA ALA A 479 -24.21 6.02 3.86
C ALA A 479 -24.51 7.21 4.79
N GLU A 480 -23.80 8.34 4.66
CA GLU A 480 -24.11 9.56 5.41
C GLU A 480 -25.38 10.30 4.92
N LEU A 481 -25.94 9.91 3.76
CA LEU A 481 -27.19 10.43 3.21
C LEU A 481 -28.43 9.61 3.61
N GLU A 482 -28.27 8.41 4.18
CA GLU A 482 -29.39 7.60 4.72
C GLU A 482 -29.59 7.78 6.25
N GLU A 483 -28.72 8.53 6.93
CA GLU A 483 -28.82 8.82 8.39
C GLU A 483 -29.23 10.28 8.72
N GLN A 484 -29.67 11.07 7.74
CA GLN A 484 -30.36 12.37 7.90
C GLN A 484 -31.75 12.35 7.27
#